data_AF-A0A379WWZ1-F1
#
_entry.id   AF-A0A379WWZ1-F1
#
_cell.length_a   1.000
_cell.length_b   1.000
_cell.length_c   1.000
_cell.angle_alpha   90.00
_cell.angle_beta   90.00
_cell.angle_gamma   90.00
#
_symmetry.space_group_name_H-M   'P 1'
#
loop_
_entity.id
_entity.type
_entity.pdbx_description
1 polymer ?
#
loop_
_entity_poly.entity_id
_entity_poly.type
_entity_poly.pdbx_seq_one_letter_code
_entity_poly.pdbx_strand_id
1 'polypeptide(L)'
;MQVETFDPHEPFYTTEEYLSLYDDEWQGPHYDWPRGKVSESEEAIAHIRCRYRALVSMCDRNLGRILDLMDEHDLWRDTMLIVGTDHGFLLGGARLVG
;
A
#
# COMPACT_ATOMS: atom_id res chain seq x y z
N MET A 1 22.69 2.62 -6.81
CA MET A 1 21.98 1.83 -5.78
C MET A 1 20.52 1.79 -6.17
N GLN A 2 19.83 0.67 -5.96
CA GLN A 2 18.42 0.49 -6.30
C GLN A 2 17.73 -0.19 -5.12
N VAL A 3 16.60 0.36 -4.70
CA VAL A 3 15.76 -0.17 -3.62
C VAL A 3 14.41 -0.48 -4.26
N GLU A 4 14.07 -1.76 -4.35
CA GLU A 4 12.78 -2.22 -4.87
C GLU A 4 11.93 -2.73 -3.72
N THR A 5 10.74 -2.15 -3.58
CA THR A 5 9.74 -2.61 -2.60
C THR A 5 8.70 -3.43 -3.32
N PHE A 6 8.36 -4.59 -2.75
CA PHE A 6 7.25 -5.41 -3.27
C PHE A 6 5.89 -4.79 -2.92
N ASP A 7 5.77 -4.24 -1.71
CA ASP A 7 4.59 -3.49 -1.31
C ASP A 7 4.43 -2.22 -2.17
N PRO A 8 3.20 -1.82 -2.54
CA PRO A 8 1.92 -2.28 -2.01
C PRO A 8 1.23 -3.40 -2.81
N HIS A 9 2.00 -4.25 -3.52
CA HIS A 9 1.43 -5.39 -4.25
C HIS A 9 0.66 -6.33 -3.32
N GLU A 10 -0.37 -6.99 -3.84
CA GLU A 10 -1.15 -7.97 -3.08
C GLU A 10 -0.32 -9.18 -2.61
N PRO A 11 -0.77 -9.89 -1.55
CA PRO A 11 -1.86 -9.55 -0.63
C PRO A 11 -1.55 -8.33 0.23
N PHE A 12 -2.57 -7.56 0.65
CA PHE A 12 -2.38 -6.31 1.39
C PHE A 12 -2.05 -6.54 2.87
N TYR A 13 -0.89 -7.13 3.11
CA TYR A 13 -0.36 -7.44 4.43
C TYR A 13 0.33 -6.22 5.04
N THR A 14 -0.08 -5.85 6.26
CA THR A 14 0.57 -4.78 7.02
C THR A 14 0.40 -5.03 8.52
N THR A 15 1.03 -4.21 9.36
CA THR A 15 0.96 -4.34 10.82
C THR A 15 -0.27 -3.65 11.41
N GLU A 16 -0.67 -4.06 12.62
CA GLU A 16 -1.80 -3.48 13.35
C GLU A 16 -1.69 -1.97 13.54
N GLU A 17 -0.45 -1.47 13.68
CA GLU A 17 -0.17 -0.03 13.77
C GLU A 17 -0.76 0.73 12.57
N TYR A 18 -0.53 0.26 11.34
CA TYR A 18 -1.04 0.93 10.14
C TYR A 18 -2.50 0.62 9.87
N LEU A 19 -2.99 -0.56 10.27
CA LEU A 19 -4.41 -0.89 10.19
C LEU A 19 -5.23 0.08 11.05
N SER A 20 -4.75 0.40 12.25
CA SER A 20 -5.43 1.31 13.18
C SER A 20 -5.56 2.76 12.70
N LEU A 21 -4.88 3.13 11.60
CA LEU A 21 -4.98 4.48 10.99
C LEU A 21 -6.28 4.69 10.20
N TYR A 22 -7.01 3.62 9.91
CA TYR A 22 -8.20 3.64 9.07
C TYR A 22 -9.36 2.95 9.78
N ASP A 23 -10.50 3.64 9.86
CA ASP A 23 -11.74 3.04 10.35
C ASP A 23 -12.23 1.98 9.37
N ASP A 24 -12.36 0.74 9.86
CA ASP A 24 -12.75 -0.42 9.07
C ASP A 24 -13.82 -1.21 9.84
N GLU A 25 -15.06 -1.18 9.34
CA GLU A 25 -16.21 -1.79 10.00
C GLU A 25 -16.38 -3.27 9.67
N TRP A 26 -15.45 -3.86 8.91
CA TRP A 26 -15.54 -5.26 8.46
C TRP A 26 -15.60 -6.26 9.61
N GLN A 27 -16.71 -7.01 9.67
CA GLN A 27 -16.94 -8.08 10.66
C GLN A 27 -16.73 -9.49 10.08
N GLY A 28 -16.31 -9.59 8.82
CA GLY A 28 -16.09 -10.86 8.16
C GLY A 28 -14.76 -11.51 8.54
N PRO A 29 -14.45 -12.69 7.96
CA PRO A 29 -13.15 -13.33 8.16
C PRO A 29 -12.01 -12.47 7.58
N HIS A 30 -10.76 -12.82 7.92
CA HIS A 30 -9.58 -12.19 7.34
C HIS A 30 -9.67 -12.12 5.82
N TYR A 31 -9.52 -10.91 5.28
CA TYR A 31 -9.71 -10.65 3.87
C TYR A 31 -8.80 -9.53 3.39
N ASP A 32 -7.65 -9.91 2.83
CA ASP A 32 -6.57 -9.01 2.40
C ASP A 32 -6.43 -8.91 0.88
N TRP A 33 -7.09 -9.81 0.14
CA TRP A 33 -7.05 -9.89 -1.31
C TRP A 33 -8.12 -10.85 -1.88
N PRO A 34 -8.82 -10.48 -2.98
CA PRO A 34 -9.71 -11.40 -3.69
C PRO A 34 -8.94 -12.54 -4.38
N ARG A 35 -9.25 -13.79 -4.05
CA ARG A 35 -8.60 -14.98 -4.64
C ARG A 35 -9.35 -15.57 -5.86
N GLY A 36 -10.13 -14.76 -6.57
CA GLY A 36 -10.97 -15.23 -7.67
C GLY A 36 -11.71 -14.12 -8.41
N LYS A 37 -12.75 -14.49 -9.17
CA LYS A 37 -13.58 -13.53 -9.89
C LYS A 37 -14.31 -12.63 -8.88
N VAL A 38 -14.11 -11.32 -9.03
CA VAL A 38 -14.68 -10.33 -8.12
C VAL A 38 -16.20 -10.39 -8.15
N SER A 39 -16.78 -10.68 -6.99
CA SER A 39 -18.21 -10.77 -6.72
C SER A 39 -18.54 -10.28 -5.30
N GLU A 40 -17.58 -9.58 -4.69
CA GLU A 40 -17.61 -9.09 -3.32
C GLU A 40 -18.68 -8.02 -3.12
N SER A 41 -19.24 -7.99 -1.91
CA SER A 41 -20.15 -6.93 -1.50
C SER A 41 -19.43 -5.58 -1.39
N GLU A 42 -20.19 -4.49 -1.35
CA GLU A 42 -19.63 -3.15 -1.20
C GLU A 42 -18.81 -3.01 0.09
N GLU A 43 -19.21 -3.69 1.17
CA GLU A 43 -18.49 -3.72 2.44
C GLU A 43 -17.13 -4.41 2.31
N ALA A 44 -17.07 -5.53 1.61
CA ALA A 44 -15.82 -6.25 1.36
C ALA A 44 -14.86 -5.44 0.45
N ILE A 45 -15.40 -4.71 -0.53
CA ILE A 45 -14.61 -3.78 -1.36
C ILE A 45 -14.08 -2.62 -0.51
N ALA A 46 -14.89 -2.06 0.40
CA ALA A 46 -14.46 -1.02 1.32
C ALA A 46 -13.34 -1.52 2.25
N HIS A 47 -13.48 -2.74 2.77
CA HIS A 47 -12.47 -3.42 3.58
C HIS A 47 -11.12 -3.52 2.85
N ILE A 48 -11.12 -4.06 1.63
CA ILE A 48 -9.89 -4.20 0.83
C ILE A 48 -9.23 -2.84 0.57
N ARG A 49 -10.03 -1.81 0.29
CA ARG A 49 -9.50 -0.44 0.10
C ARG A 49 -8.85 0.08 1.37
N CYS A 50 -9.39 -0.23 2.55
CA CYS A 50 -8.76 0.12 3.83
C CYS A 50 -7.43 -0.62 4.00
N ARG A 51 -7.38 -1.93 3.73
CA ARG A 51 -6.14 -2.72 3.77
C ARG A 51 -5.05 -2.17 2.85
N TYR A 52 -5.41 -1.84 1.60
CA TYR A 52 -4.47 -1.22 0.66
C TYR A 52 -3.92 0.12 1.18
N ARG A 53 -4.78 0.99 1.71
CA ARG A 53 -4.36 2.30 2.25
C ARG A 53 -3.43 2.15 3.45
N ALA A 54 -3.69 1.18 4.32
CA ALA A 54 -2.82 0.84 5.44
C ALA A 54 -1.43 0.40 4.95
N LEU A 55 -1.37 -0.47 3.93
CA LEU A 55 -0.10 -0.88 3.33
C LEU A 55 0.65 0.30 2.70
N VAL A 56 -0.05 1.19 1.99
CA VAL A 56 0.55 2.41 1.43
C VAL A 56 1.12 3.32 2.52
N SER A 57 0.46 3.45 3.68
CA SER A 57 1.00 4.21 4.81
C SER A 57 2.29 3.61 5.37
N MET A 58 2.41 2.28 5.37
CA MET A 58 3.65 1.61 5.74
C MET A 58 4.76 1.88 4.72
N CYS A 59 4.46 1.86 3.42
CA CYS A 59 5.39 2.24 2.36
C CYS A 59 5.86 3.69 2.52
N ASP A 60 4.93 4.62 2.79
CA ASP A 60 5.24 6.03 3.03
C ASP A 60 6.19 6.22 4.21
N ARG A 61 5.94 5.53 5.33
CA ARG A 61 6.83 5.58 6.50
C ARG A 61 8.23 5.04 6.17
N ASN A 62 8.33 4.00 5.35
CA ASN A 62 9.61 3.44 4.93
C ASN A 62 10.36 4.39 3.96
N LEU A 63 9.65 5.06 3.06
CA LEU A 63 10.23 6.12 2.25
C LEU A 63 10.73 7.27 3.13
N GLY A 64 9.96 7.66 4.14
CA GLY A 64 10.35 8.65 5.14
C GLY A 64 11.70 8.32 5.80
N ARG A 65 11.94 7.06 6.17
CA ARG A 65 13.24 6.63 6.72
C ARG A 65 14.41 6.85 5.75
N ILE A 66 14.20 6.69 4.45
CA ILE A 66 15.24 6.97 3.44
C ILE A 66 15.50 8.47 3.35
N LEU A 67 14.43 9.28 3.35
CA LEU A 67 14.54 10.74 3.32
C LEU A 67 15.25 11.27 4.58
N ASP A 68 14.91 10.75 5.76
CA ASP A 68 15.57 11.08 7.02
C ASP A 68 17.08 10.80 6.96
N LEU A 69 17.49 9.67 6.38
CA LEU A 69 18.89 9.33 6.19
C LEU A 69 19.60 10.25 5.17
N MET A 70 18.89 10.71 4.14
CA MET A 70 19.44 11.69 3.21
C MET A 70 19.72 13.02 3.88
N ASP A 71 18.82 13.45 4.78
CA ASP A 71 18.98 14.67 5.59
C ASP A 71 20.11 14.52 6.63
N GLU A 72 20.13 13.42 7.39
CA GLU A 72 21.11 13.17 8.44
C GLU A 72 22.56 13.18 7.93
N HIS A 73 22.76 12.70 6.70
CA HIS A 73 24.08 12.51 6.11
C HIS A 73 24.45 13.56 5.05
N ASP A 74 23.65 14.63 4.88
CA ASP A 74 23.88 15.71 3.90
C ASP A 74 24.05 15.19 2.45
N LEU A 75 23.35 14.10 2.12
CA LEU A 75 23.53 13.37 0.85
C LEU A 75 22.93 14.11 -0.34
N TRP A 76 21.99 15.02 -0.13
CA TRP A 76 21.36 15.80 -1.20
C TRP A 76 22.36 16.63 -2.04
N ARG A 77 23.57 16.88 -1.51
CA ARG A 77 24.60 17.67 -2.21
C ARG A 77 25.18 16.95 -3.42
N ASP A 78 25.24 15.63 -3.41
CA ASP A 78 25.87 14.83 -4.46
C ASP A 78 25.06 13.58 -4.86
N THR A 79 23.93 13.33 -4.21
CA THR A 79 23.06 12.18 -4.45
C THR A 79 21.68 12.61 -4.93
N MET A 80 21.22 12.02 -6.04
CA MET A 80 19.88 12.20 -6.59
C MET A 80 18.99 11.02 -6.19
N LEU A 81 17.78 11.31 -5.69
CA LEU A 81 16.74 10.32 -5.44
C LEU A 81 15.66 10.39 -6.54
N ILE A 82 15.39 9.27 -7.19
CA ILE A 82 14.30 9.13 -8.16
C ILE A 82 13.31 8.12 -7.60
N VAL A 83 12.05 8.53 -7.48
CA VAL A 83 10.96 7.67 -7.02
C VAL A 83 10.06 7.35 -8.20
N GLY A 84 9.77 6.06 -8.39
CA GLY A 84 8.93 5.57 -9.48
C GLY A 84 8.13 4.35 -9.04
N THR A 85 7.16 4.00 -9.87
CA THR A 85 6.36 2.77 -9.75
C THR A 85 6.37 2.07 -11.11
N ASP A 86 6.32 0.75 -11.10
CA ASP A 86 6.26 -0.10 -12.28
C ASP A 86 4.86 -0.09 -12.93
N HIS A 87 3.80 -0.10 -12.12
CA HIS A 87 2.42 0.02 -12.58
C HIS A 87 1.45 0.54 -11.48
N GLY A 88 0.27 0.99 -11.90
CA GLY A 88 -0.81 1.34 -10.98
C GLY A 88 -1.59 0.10 -10.48
N PHE A 89 -2.47 0.30 -9.50
CA PHE A 89 -3.40 -0.72 -9.01
C PHE A 89 -4.86 -0.20 -9.07
N LEU A 90 -5.79 -0.97 -9.64
CA LEU A 90 -7.19 -0.57 -9.85
C LEU A 90 -8.09 -1.01 -8.67
N LEU A 91 -8.32 -0.10 -7.72
CA LEU A 91 -9.20 -0.34 -6.55
C LEU A 91 -10.68 -0.09 -6.86
N GLY A 92 -11.25 -0.80 -7.83
CA GLY A 92 -12.70 -0.83 -8.07
C GLY A 92 -13.30 0.41 -8.76
N GLY A 93 -12.52 1.11 -9.58
CA GLY A 93 -12.91 2.36 -10.25
C GLY A 93 -13.12 2.26 -11.76
N ALA A 94 -13.47 1.09 -12.29
CA ALA A 94 -14.14 0.90 -13.59
C ALA A 94 -14.24 -0.60 -13.80
N ARG A 95 -15.44 -1.15 -13.58
CA ARG A 95 -15.95 -2.42 -14.09
C ARG A 95 -14.85 -3.43 -14.50
N LEU A 96 -14.53 -4.34 -13.59
CA LEU A 96 -13.71 -5.51 -13.89
C LEU A 96 -14.34 -6.27 -15.06
N VAL A 97 -13.72 -6.14 -16.22
CA VAL A 97 -13.95 -6.98 -17.39
C VAL A 97 -12.57 -7.50 -17.74
N GLY A 98 -12.36 -8.79 -17.50
CA GLY A 98 -11.35 -9.56 -18.23
C GLY A 98 -11.79 -9.80 -19.66
#